data_AF-A0A1S3DGU5-F1
#
_entry.id   AF-A0A1S3DGU5-F1
#
_cell.length_a   1.000
_cell.length_b   1.000
_cell.length_c   1.000
_cell.angle_alpha   90.00
_cell.angle_beta   90.00
_cell.angle_gamma   90.00
#
_symmetry.space_group_name_H-M   'P 1'
#
loop_
_entity.id
_entity.type
_entity.pdbx_description
1 polymer ?
#
loop_
_entity_poly.entity_id
_entity_poly.type
_entity_poly.pdbx_seq_one_letter_code
_entity_poly.pdbx_strand_id
1 'polypeptide(L)'
;MDRTFTYPLLNQQAAWELRNPVKPVLEKYFQGKTLVSCETAIEAFRNIVDNLAGPNELRRTNELLSRVTIVPDNPSDRSKTKLSLNGKVKPRSIVIFGTGDQMKAVTTTANDGFLRAAKNQGVYFATFLHESRALSERKEIHETNDT
;
A
#
# COMPACT_ATOMS: atom_id res chain seq x y z
N MET A 1 2.84 -23.00 10.93
CA MET A 1 4.14 -22.90 10.24
C MET A 1 4.74 -21.57 10.62
N ASP A 2 5.91 -21.60 11.22
CA ASP A 2 6.66 -20.39 11.56
C ASP A 2 7.35 -19.91 10.27
N ARG A 3 6.97 -18.73 9.76
CA ARG A 3 7.52 -18.21 8.51
C ARG A 3 8.83 -17.50 8.82
N THR A 4 9.93 -18.04 8.32
CA THR A 4 11.27 -17.50 8.55
C THR A 4 11.86 -16.86 7.29
N PHE A 5 12.63 -15.80 7.49
CA PHE A 5 13.21 -14.98 6.43
C PHE A 5 14.67 -14.65 6.72
N THR A 6 15.47 -14.49 5.67
CA THR A 6 16.86 -14.03 5.81
C THR A 6 16.94 -12.58 6.30
N TYR A 7 15.96 -11.74 5.95
CA TYR A 7 15.96 -10.32 6.27
C TYR A 7 15.28 -10.05 7.63
N PRO A 8 15.96 -9.42 8.61
CA PRO A 8 15.39 -9.17 9.94
C PRO A 8 14.06 -8.40 9.92
N LEU A 9 13.92 -7.44 9.01
CA LEU A 9 12.69 -6.66 8.85
C LEU A 9 11.50 -7.55 8.44
N LEU A 10 11.71 -8.57 7.62
CA LEU A 10 10.64 -9.48 7.20
C LEU A 10 10.21 -10.40 8.34
N ASN A 11 11.16 -10.90 9.15
CA ASN A 11 10.82 -11.64 10.38
C ASN A 11 10.00 -10.77 11.35
N GLN A 12 10.39 -9.51 11.52
CA GLN A 12 9.64 -8.56 12.34
C GLN A 12 8.22 -8.35 11.80
N GLN A 13 8.06 -8.15 10.49
CA GLN A 13 6.74 -7.97 9.86
C GLN A 13 5.89 -9.24 9.91
N ALA A 14 6.49 -10.43 9.81
CA ALA A 14 5.79 -11.70 9.97
C ALA A 14 5.28 -11.89 11.40
N ALA A 15 6.10 -11.58 12.41
CA ALA A 15 5.69 -11.58 13.81
C ALA A 15 4.55 -10.57 14.08
N TRP A 16 4.58 -9.41 13.43
CA TRP A 16 3.49 -8.44 13.49
C TRP A 16 2.21 -8.94 12.82
N GLU A 17 2.32 -9.61 11.66
CA GLU A 17 1.14 -10.17 10.97
C GLU A 17 0.48 -11.30 11.77
N LEU A 18 1.27 -12.12 12.48
CA LEU A 18 0.76 -13.13 13.41
C LEU A 18 0.03 -12.52 14.60
N ARG A 19 0.55 -11.42 15.15
CA ARG A 19 -0.02 -10.76 16.33
C ARG A 19 -1.23 -9.89 15.99
N ASN A 20 -1.15 -9.14 14.90
CA ASN A 20 -2.16 -8.19 14.46
C ASN A 20 -2.22 -8.18 12.93
N PRO A 21 -3.03 -9.08 12.33
CA PRO A 21 -3.14 -9.20 10.90
C PRO A 21 -3.85 -7.97 10.30
N VAL A 22 -3.26 -7.39 9.25
CA VAL A 22 -3.80 -6.15 8.66
C VAL A 22 -5.02 -6.44 7.77
N LYS A 23 -5.09 -7.62 7.14
CA LYS A 23 -6.16 -7.96 6.20
C LYS A 23 -7.57 -7.85 6.82
N PRO A 24 -7.89 -8.44 7.99
CA PRO A 24 -9.23 -8.32 8.58
C PRO A 24 -9.62 -6.87 8.92
N VAL A 25 -8.65 -6.06 9.33
CA VAL A 25 -8.86 -4.63 9.61
C VAL A 25 -9.26 -3.89 8.32
N LEU A 26 -8.55 -4.14 7.22
CA LEU A 26 -8.86 -3.54 5.92
C LEU A 26 -10.19 -4.04 5.36
N GLU A 27 -10.49 -5.33 5.44
CA GLU A 27 -11.77 -5.88 4.96
C GLU A 27 -12.96 -5.26 5.72
N LYS A 28 -12.85 -5.14 7.04
CA LYS A 28 -13.86 -4.45 7.85
C LYS A 28 -13.99 -2.97 7.46
N TYR A 29 -12.87 -2.29 7.20
CA TYR A 29 -12.88 -0.90 6.79
C TYR A 29 -13.49 -0.71 5.38
N PHE A 30 -13.25 -1.64 4.46
CA PHE A 30 -13.75 -1.60 3.08
C PHE A 30 -15.22 -1.99 2.96
N GLN A 31 -15.79 -2.65 3.97
CA GLN A 31 -17.18 -3.09 3.94
C GLN A 31 -18.15 -1.91 3.68
N GLY A 32 -18.99 -2.06 2.64
CA GLY A 32 -19.96 -1.05 2.23
C GLY A 32 -19.36 0.19 1.57
N LYS A 33 -18.07 0.18 1.22
CA LYS A 33 -17.41 1.29 0.52
C LYS A 33 -17.12 0.94 -0.93
N THR A 34 -17.20 1.94 -1.80
CA THR A 34 -16.68 1.85 -3.16
C THR A 34 -15.16 1.98 -3.12
N LEU A 35 -14.45 1.01 -3.69
CA LEU A 35 -13.00 1.03 -3.77
C LEU A 35 -12.57 1.59 -5.13
N VAL A 36 -11.72 2.61 -5.10
CA VAL A 36 -11.15 3.25 -6.28
C VAL A 36 -9.64 3.33 -6.17
N SER A 37 -8.94 3.28 -7.29
CA SER A 37 -7.50 3.50 -7.36
C SER A 37 -7.14 4.18 -8.66
N CYS A 38 -6.20 5.12 -8.61
CA CYS A 38 -5.74 5.80 -9.80
C CYS A 38 -4.75 4.91 -10.59
N GLU A 39 -4.60 5.17 -11.88
CA GLU A 39 -3.71 4.41 -12.77
C GLU A 39 -2.28 4.30 -12.22
N THR A 40 -1.70 5.42 -11.77
CA THR A 40 -0.35 5.43 -11.19
C THR A 40 -0.22 4.51 -9.97
N ALA A 41 -1.26 4.41 -9.13
CA ALA A 41 -1.24 3.53 -7.96
C ALA A 41 -1.31 2.05 -8.37
N ILE A 42 -2.18 1.73 -9.33
CA ILE A 42 -2.34 0.37 -9.85
C ILE A 42 -1.07 -0.11 -10.54
N GLU A 43 -0.46 0.72 -11.39
CA GLU A 43 0.78 0.36 -12.09
C GLU A 43 1.92 0.10 -11.09
N ALA A 44 2.09 0.99 -10.11
CA ALA A 44 3.09 0.81 -9.07
C ALA A 44 2.86 -0.46 -8.25
N PHE A 45 1.60 -0.78 -7.93
CA PHE A 45 1.24 -1.98 -7.20
C PHE A 45 1.49 -3.25 -8.00
N ARG A 46 1.08 -3.30 -9.28
CA ARG A 46 1.33 -4.44 -10.18
C ARG A 46 2.82 -4.70 -10.35
N ASN A 47 3.62 -3.66 -10.58
CA ASN A 47 5.07 -3.79 -10.66
C ASN A 47 5.68 -4.44 -9.39
N ILE A 48 5.17 -4.12 -8.20
CA ILE A 48 5.64 -4.74 -6.95
C ILE A 48 5.21 -6.22 -6.89
N VAL A 49 3.96 -6.51 -7.23
CA VAL A 49 3.41 -7.88 -7.22
C VAL A 49 4.17 -8.78 -8.19
N ASP A 50 4.40 -8.34 -9.43
CA ASP A 50 5.06 -9.15 -10.46
C ASP A 50 6.47 -9.59 -10.04
N ASN A 51 7.18 -8.69 -9.36
CA ASN A 51 8.53 -8.93 -8.88
C ASN A 51 8.58 -9.76 -7.58
N LEU A 52 7.63 -9.59 -6.67
CA LEU A 52 7.75 -10.11 -5.30
C LEU A 52 6.72 -11.15 -4.88
N ALA A 53 5.54 -11.20 -5.50
CA ALA A 53 4.41 -12.00 -5.00
C ALA A 53 4.59 -13.50 -5.25
N GLY A 54 4.38 -14.30 -4.21
CA GLY A 54 4.16 -15.74 -4.38
C GLY A 54 2.74 -16.07 -4.87
N PRO A 55 2.42 -17.36 -5.08
CA PRO A 55 1.12 -17.79 -5.62
C PRO A 55 -0.09 -17.31 -4.80
N ASN A 56 -0.02 -17.35 -3.47
CA ASN A 56 -1.12 -16.92 -2.61
C ASN A 56 -1.25 -15.39 -2.53
N GLU A 57 -0.14 -14.68 -2.57
CA GLU A 57 -0.11 -13.22 -2.69
C GLU A 57 -0.67 -12.74 -4.03
N LEU A 58 -0.39 -13.44 -5.12
CA LEU A 58 -0.95 -13.15 -6.44
C LEU A 58 -2.47 -13.40 -6.48
N ARG A 59 -2.93 -14.53 -5.91
CA ARG A 59 -4.37 -14.81 -5.79
C ARG A 59 -5.10 -13.70 -5.03
N ARG A 60 -4.60 -13.30 -3.85
CA ARG A 60 -5.19 -12.23 -3.04
C ARG A 60 -5.12 -10.87 -3.74
N THR A 61 -4.07 -10.62 -4.52
CA THR A 61 -3.97 -9.43 -5.37
C THR A 61 -5.12 -9.37 -6.38
N ASN A 62 -5.37 -10.46 -7.09
CA ASN A 62 -6.43 -10.51 -8.10
C ASN A 62 -7.83 -10.32 -7.47
N GLU A 63 -8.07 -10.90 -6.28
CA GLU A 63 -9.30 -10.69 -5.50
C GLU A 63 -9.49 -9.24 -5.03
N LEU A 64 -8.39 -8.53 -4.74
CA LEU A 64 -8.47 -7.11 -4.41
C LEU A 64 -8.79 -6.29 -5.66
N LEU A 65 -8.05 -6.51 -6.75
CA LEU A 65 -8.18 -5.75 -7.98
C LEU A 65 -9.55 -5.94 -8.65
N SER A 66 -10.20 -7.10 -8.51
CA SER A 66 -11.55 -7.32 -9.03
C SER A 66 -12.62 -6.46 -8.35
N ARG A 67 -12.34 -5.91 -7.16
CA ARG A 67 -13.23 -5.03 -6.40
C ARG A 67 -12.92 -3.55 -6.55
N VAL A 68 -11.80 -3.21 -7.20
CA VAL A 68 -11.29 -1.83 -7.32
C VAL A 68 -11.65 -1.27 -8.69
N THR A 69 -12.31 -0.11 -8.70
CA THR A 69 -12.50 0.65 -9.94
C THR A 69 -11.26 1.49 -10.22
N ILE A 70 -10.66 1.29 -11.40
CA ILE A 70 -9.51 2.08 -11.84
C ILE A 70 -10.01 3.39 -12.44
N VAL A 71 -9.42 4.50 -12.01
CA VAL A 71 -9.75 5.85 -12.52
C VAL A 71 -8.50 6.53 -13.07
N PRO A 72 -8.64 7.48 -14.03
CA PRO A 72 -7.51 8.26 -14.51
C PRO A 72 -6.85 9.06 -13.39
N ASP A 73 -5.55 9.30 -13.53
CA ASP A 73 -4.85 10.22 -12.65
C ASP A 73 -5.41 11.64 -12.79
N ASN A 74 -5.93 12.20 -11.71
CA ASN A 74 -6.49 13.54 -11.69
C ASN A 74 -6.19 14.23 -10.35
N PRO A 75 -4.91 14.59 -10.09
CA PRO A 75 -4.52 15.14 -8.81
C PRO A 75 -5.05 16.55 -8.58
N SER A 76 -5.47 16.82 -7.34
CA SER A 76 -5.98 18.11 -6.92
C SER A 76 -4.95 19.24 -7.09
N ASP A 77 -5.44 20.45 -7.32
CA ASP A 77 -4.54 21.60 -7.49
C ASP A 77 -3.71 21.87 -6.24
N ARG A 78 -4.27 21.65 -5.05
CA ARG A 78 -3.54 21.84 -3.80
C ARG A 78 -2.41 20.84 -3.63
N SER A 79 -2.55 19.58 -4.06
CA SER A 79 -1.45 18.62 -3.98
C SER A 79 -0.35 18.96 -4.97
N LYS A 80 -0.69 19.45 -6.17
CA LYS A 80 0.29 19.84 -7.21
C LYS A 80 1.07 21.11 -6.85
N THR A 81 0.37 22.11 -6.32
CA THR A 81 0.93 23.47 -6.15
C THR A 81 1.58 23.70 -4.79
N LYS A 82 1.09 23.04 -3.73
CA LYS A 82 1.59 23.26 -2.37
C LYS A 82 2.67 22.27 -1.93
N LEU A 83 2.80 21.14 -2.62
CA LEU A 83 3.80 20.13 -2.26
C LEU A 83 5.09 20.31 -3.06
N SER A 84 6.19 20.51 -2.34
CA SER A 84 7.54 20.51 -2.90
C SER A 84 8.21 19.15 -2.69
N LEU A 85 8.86 18.65 -3.74
CA LEU A 85 9.55 17.36 -3.75
C LEU A 85 10.70 17.32 -2.74
N ASN A 86 10.91 16.17 -2.10
CA ASN A 86 12.07 15.92 -1.24
C ASN A 86 12.33 14.41 -1.07
N GLY A 87 13.10 14.03 -0.05
CA GLY A 87 13.36 12.62 0.28
C GLY A 87 12.10 11.78 0.52
N LYS A 88 11.02 12.38 1.03
CA LYS A 88 9.76 11.72 1.41
C LYS A 88 8.57 12.08 0.52
N VAL A 89 8.59 13.24 -0.12
CA VAL A 89 7.58 13.70 -1.09
C VAL A 89 8.08 13.41 -2.51
N LYS A 90 7.52 12.38 -3.14
CA LYS A 90 7.86 11.97 -4.51
C LYS A 90 6.74 12.35 -5.49
N PRO A 91 7.02 12.55 -6.78
CA PRO A 91 6.00 12.88 -7.78
C PRO A 91 4.83 11.89 -7.77
N ARG A 92 5.13 10.59 -7.66
CA ARG A 92 4.14 9.52 -7.55
C ARG A 92 3.18 9.72 -6.37
N SER A 93 3.70 10.10 -5.20
CA SER A 93 2.86 10.33 -4.02
C SER A 93 1.95 11.54 -4.21
N ILE A 94 2.41 12.59 -4.90
CA ILE A 94 1.56 13.74 -5.24
C ILE A 94 0.39 13.32 -6.13
N VAL A 95 0.66 12.49 -7.15
CA VAL A 95 -0.39 12.00 -8.05
C VAL A 95 -1.42 11.13 -7.32
N ILE A 96 -0.95 10.13 -6.56
CA ILE A 96 -1.84 9.18 -5.87
C ILE A 96 -2.69 9.88 -4.81
N PHE A 97 -2.05 10.61 -3.89
CA PHE A 97 -2.79 11.29 -2.81
C PHE A 97 -3.61 12.46 -3.34
N GLY A 98 -3.11 13.17 -4.35
CA GLY A 98 -3.84 14.23 -5.02
C GLY A 98 -5.10 13.74 -5.73
N THR A 99 -5.06 12.56 -6.35
CA THR A 99 -6.23 12.02 -7.05
C THR A 99 -7.30 11.61 -6.06
N GLY A 100 -6.91 10.91 -4.98
CA GLY A 100 -7.83 10.61 -3.87
C GLY A 100 -8.43 11.88 -3.26
N ASP A 101 -7.61 12.91 -3.10
CA ASP A 101 -8.02 14.23 -2.61
C ASP A 101 -9.03 14.93 -3.52
N GLN A 102 -8.78 14.95 -4.83
CA GLN A 102 -9.68 15.53 -5.83
C GLN A 102 -11.05 14.83 -5.82
N MET A 103 -11.06 13.51 -5.64
CA MET A 103 -12.28 12.70 -5.54
C MET A 103 -12.98 12.81 -4.17
N LYS A 104 -12.38 13.52 -3.21
CA LYS A 104 -12.82 13.56 -1.80
C LYS A 104 -12.90 12.15 -1.18
N ALA A 105 -12.04 11.25 -1.65
CA ALA A 105 -11.94 9.89 -1.14
C ALA A 105 -10.98 9.83 0.07
N VAL A 106 -11.23 8.90 0.98
CA VAL A 106 -10.29 8.62 2.08
C VAL A 106 -9.20 7.68 1.57
N THR A 107 -7.99 8.20 1.39
CA THR A 107 -6.86 7.41 0.88
C THR A 107 -6.38 6.41 1.93
N THR A 108 -6.47 5.11 1.62
CA THR A 108 -5.91 4.05 2.47
C THR A 108 -4.43 3.88 2.17
N THR A 109 -3.56 3.93 3.19
CA THR A 109 -2.11 3.91 2.97
C THR A 109 -1.33 3.39 4.18
N ALA A 110 -0.09 2.95 3.95
CA ALA A 110 0.93 2.74 4.99
C ALA A 110 2.09 3.76 4.89
N ASN A 111 2.00 4.76 4.00
CA ASN A 111 3.07 5.74 3.77
C ASN A 111 2.97 6.94 4.74
N ASP A 112 3.14 6.63 6.02
CA ASP A 112 3.17 7.60 7.11
C ASP A 112 4.30 8.66 6.95
N GLY A 113 5.42 8.27 6.33
CA GLY A 113 6.51 9.18 6.00
C GLY A 113 6.09 10.31 5.05
N PHE A 114 5.32 9.99 4.00
CA PHE A 114 4.75 11.00 3.11
C PHE A 114 3.73 11.87 3.83
N LEU A 115 2.82 11.29 4.62
CA LEU A 115 1.79 12.04 5.33
C LEU A 115 2.38 13.11 6.25
N ARG A 116 3.42 12.76 7.03
CA ARG A 116 4.16 13.73 7.84
C ARG A 116 4.82 14.82 7.01
N ALA A 117 5.47 14.45 5.90
CA ALA A 117 6.14 15.42 5.06
C ALA A 117 5.16 16.39 4.39
N ALA A 118 4.00 15.91 3.94
CA ALA A 118 2.93 16.75 3.41
C ALA A 118 2.35 17.69 4.48
N LYS A 119 2.11 17.16 5.69
CA LYS A 119 1.65 17.96 6.84
C LYS A 119 2.63 19.08 7.19
N ASN A 120 3.93 18.81 7.18
CA ASN A 120 4.97 19.82 7.41
C ASN A 120 4.98 20.93 6.34
N GLN A 121 4.41 20.67 5.16
CA GLN A 121 4.21 21.65 4.08
C GLN A 121 2.79 22.25 4.11
N GLY A 122 2.01 22.02 5.17
CA GLY A 122 0.66 22.59 5.34
C GLY A 122 -0.44 21.89 4.55
N VAL A 123 -0.19 20.69 4.00
CA VAL A 123 -1.18 19.91 3.24
C VAL A 123 -1.64 18.71 4.06
N TYR A 124 -2.97 18.61 4.25
CA TYR A 124 -3.61 17.56 5.02
C TYR A 124 -4.52 16.73 4.13
N PHE A 125 -4.25 15.43 4.05
CA PHE A 125 -5.05 14.47 3.30
C PHE A 125 -5.97 13.67 4.24
N ALA A 126 -7.22 13.44 3.82
CA ALA A 126 -8.11 12.51 4.49
C ALA A 126 -7.62 11.08 4.22
N THR A 127 -7.13 10.40 5.26
CA THR A 127 -6.49 9.09 5.10
C THR A 127 -6.90 8.09 6.16
N PHE A 128 -6.87 6.82 5.77
CA PHE A 128 -6.89 5.69 6.68
C PHE A 128 -5.49 5.08 6.68
N LEU A 129 -4.73 5.37 7.74
CA LEU A 129 -3.37 4.86 7.90
C LEU A 129 -3.41 3.46 8.51
N HIS A 130 -2.74 2.50 7.86
CA HIS A 130 -2.53 1.15 8.37
C HIS A 130 -1.03 0.84 8.47
N GLU A 131 -0.69 -0.19 9.24
CA GLU A 131 0.70 -0.64 9.33
C GLU A 131 1.16 -1.28 8.01
N SER A 132 2.42 -1.07 7.65
CA SER A 132 3.02 -1.66 6.46
C SER A 132 3.25 -3.17 6.65
N ARG A 133 3.01 -3.94 5.58
CA ARG A 133 3.31 -5.38 5.47
C ARG A 133 3.93 -5.63 4.09
N ALA A 134 5.06 -6.32 4.05
CA ALA A 134 5.69 -6.68 2.79
C ALA A 134 5.04 -7.92 2.16
N LEU A 135 5.12 -7.99 0.82
CA LEU A 135 5.04 -9.27 0.13
C LEU A 135 6.28 -10.08 0.49
N SER A 136 6.06 -11.32 0.89
CA SER A 136 7.06 -12.12 1.59
C SER A 136 7.11 -13.57 1.11
N GLU A 137 6.08 -14.09 0.46
CA GLU A 137 5.98 -15.52 0.10
C GLU A 137 7.17 -16.04 -0.73
N ARG A 138 7.66 -15.26 -1.72
CA ARG A 138 8.88 -15.64 -2.49
C ARG A 138 10.18 -15.61 -1.70
N LYS A 139 10.18 -14.96 -0.53
CA LYS A 139 11.35 -14.78 0.34
C LYS A 139 11.31 -15.69 1.57
N GLU A 140 10.24 -16.47 1.73
CA GLU A 140 10.14 -17.48 2.80
C GLU A 140 11.25 -18.51 2.60
N ILE A 141 12.00 -18.79 3.67
CA ILE A 141 12.96 -19.87 3.68
C ILE A 141 12.15 -21.16 3.71
N HIS A 142 12.24 -21.93 2.63
CA HIS A 142 11.69 -23.28 2.60
C HIS A 142 12.80 -24.20 3.10
N GLU A 143 12.62 -24.83 4.27
CA GLU A 143 13.49 -25.93 4.69
C GLU A 143 13.34 -27.05 3.67
N THR A 144 14.30 -27.17 2.75
CA THR A 144 14.49 -28.39 1.99
C THR A 144 15.02 -29.43 2.96
N ASN A 145 14.11 -30.27 3.46
CA ASN A 145 14.50 -31.56 4.02
C ASN A 145 14.97 -32.44 2.86
N ASP A 146 16.19 -32.18 2.37
CA ASP A 146 16.88 -33.11 1.50
C ASP A 146 17.16 -34.37 2.33
N THR A 147 16.47 -35.44 1.94
CA THR A 147 16.57 -36.79 2.51
C THR A 147 17.75 -37.53 1.89
#